data_AF-A0A4Z0PA06-F1
#
_entry.id   AF-A0A4Z0PA06-F1
#
_cell.length_a   1.000
_cell.length_b   1.000
_cell.length_c   1.000
_cell.angle_alpha   90.00
_cell.angle_beta   90.00
_cell.angle_gamma   90.00
#
_symmetry.space_group_name_H-M   'P 1'
#
loop_
_entity.id
_entity.type
_entity.pdbx_description
1 polymer ?
#
loop_
_entity_poly.entity_id
_entity_poly.type
_entity_poly.pdbx_seq_one_letter_code
_entity_poly.pdbx_strand_id
1 'polypeptide(L)'
;MNSPLSFSTALPSLRWAVPALALGLSLTACNSSPKSESETATSTTSSETTPADTSASSTATNTPDAIKPAGPAPAWAPNISPQMQTVIEKLEKLQGPTPPEKLPVAEVRKAPSAADAAMAVMADFHVQAPPSKLDTMSKVMAPGLKARIYTPQGATGPLPVVVYYHGGGWVIANLDTYDSSVRALAEKSGAIFVSVAYRQAPENKFPTAHNDAFTAYQWVLKNAASIKGDPKRVAVAGESAGGNLAAAVCMMARDKGAMQPKHQLLVYPIAGYDLNTPSYQKNANAKPLSKPFMAWFFDKYLRTPADGKSPLISLVTAPNVKGLAPATVIGAGIDPLMSEGKAYADKLQAAGVPVKYQLYDNVTHEFFGMGAIIPEAMQAEELAAGELKKALAAQ
;
A
#
# COMPACT_ATOMS: atom_id res chain seq x y z
N MET A 1 -55.86 -32.20 -21.37
CA MET A 1 -55.68 -33.37 -20.49
C MET A 1 -54.21 -33.42 -20.05
N ASN A 2 -54.02 -33.17 -18.75
CA ASN A 2 -52.94 -33.54 -17.83
C ASN A 2 -51.46 -33.24 -18.14
N SER A 3 -51.02 -32.09 -17.61
CA SER A 3 -49.96 -31.85 -16.60
C SER A 3 -49.08 -33.02 -16.05
N PRO A 4 -47.92 -32.67 -15.43
CA PRO A 4 -46.66 -33.42 -15.43
C PRO A 4 -46.38 -34.20 -14.13
N LEU A 5 -45.35 -35.06 -14.13
CA LEU A 5 -44.85 -35.75 -12.94
C LEU A 5 -43.61 -35.04 -12.35
N SER A 6 -43.85 -34.49 -11.17
CA SER A 6 -42.89 -34.04 -10.15
C SER A 6 -42.31 -35.24 -9.40
N PHE A 7 -41.02 -35.21 -9.07
CA PHE A 7 -40.50 -35.95 -7.92
C PHE A 7 -39.73 -35.00 -7.00
N SER A 8 -40.39 -34.70 -5.89
CA SER A 8 -39.89 -34.08 -4.68
C SER A 8 -39.45 -35.18 -3.72
N THR A 9 -38.23 -35.11 -3.20
CA THR A 9 -37.87 -35.75 -1.93
C THR A 9 -37.02 -34.78 -1.12
N ALA A 10 -37.57 -34.39 0.02
CA ALA A 10 -36.99 -33.49 0.99
C ALA A 10 -36.38 -34.26 2.18
N LEU A 11 -35.26 -33.73 2.69
CA LEU A 11 -34.84 -33.61 4.10
C LEU A 11 -34.36 -34.89 4.84
N PRO A 12 -33.38 -34.78 5.78
CA PRO A 12 -33.49 -33.90 6.94
C PRO A 12 -32.31 -32.95 7.23
N SER A 13 -32.73 -31.78 7.70
CA SER A 13 -31.97 -30.75 8.39
C SER A 13 -31.56 -31.21 9.79
N LEU A 14 -30.27 -31.09 10.13
CA LEU A 14 -29.80 -31.21 11.50
C LEU A 14 -29.69 -29.79 12.10
N ARG A 15 -30.71 -29.38 12.87
CA ARG A 15 -30.67 -28.20 13.73
C ARG A 15 -30.17 -28.64 15.11
N TRP A 16 -29.12 -28.00 15.61
CA TRP A 16 -28.78 -28.03 17.03
C TRP A 16 -29.27 -26.73 17.66
N ALA A 17 -30.21 -26.84 18.60
CA ALA A 17 -30.70 -25.75 19.42
C ALA A 17 -30.23 -25.95 20.88
N VAL A 18 -29.77 -24.83 21.41
CA VAL A 18 -29.33 -24.45 22.77
C VAL A 18 -30.32 -24.86 23.88
N PRO A 19 -29.86 -25.11 25.12
CA PRO A 19 -30.63 -24.81 26.31
C PRO A 19 -30.10 -23.54 27.00
N ALA A 20 -30.97 -22.52 27.07
CA ALA A 20 -30.80 -21.37 27.93
C ALA A 20 -31.28 -21.74 29.34
N LEU A 21 -30.48 -21.43 30.35
CA LEU A 21 -30.91 -21.44 31.75
C LEU A 21 -31.10 -19.99 32.21
N ALA A 22 -32.32 -19.66 32.64
CA ALA A 22 -32.67 -18.41 33.28
C ALA A 22 -33.25 -18.72 34.68
N LEU A 23 -32.63 -18.15 35.70
CA LEU A 23 -33.14 -17.86 37.04
C LEU A 23 -32.36 -16.62 37.49
N GLY A 24 -32.90 -15.56 38.08
CA GLY A 24 -34.23 -15.15 38.48
C GLY A 24 -34.04 -13.74 39.08
N LEU A 25 -35.02 -12.86 38.90
CA LEU A 25 -35.03 -11.51 39.48
C LEU A 25 -35.20 -11.57 41.01
N SER A 26 -34.53 -10.66 41.72
CA SER A 26 -35.13 -9.99 42.87
C SER A 26 -34.72 -8.51 42.89
N LEU A 27 -35.75 -7.66 42.89
CA LEU A 27 -35.72 -6.22 43.12
C LEU A 27 -35.77 -5.96 44.63
N THR A 28 -35.01 -4.98 45.10
CA THR A 28 -35.48 -4.07 46.14
C THR A 28 -34.86 -2.69 45.97
N ALA A 29 -35.71 -1.69 46.10
CA ALA A 29 -35.50 -0.29 45.77
C ALA A 29 -35.25 0.58 47.01
N CYS A 30 -35.06 1.87 46.74
CA CYS A 30 -35.14 3.05 47.61
C CYS A 30 -33.85 3.37 48.42
N ASN A 31 -33.39 4.61 48.57
CA ASN A 31 -34.10 5.89 48.43
C ASN A 31 -33.14 7.09 48.20
N SER A 32 -33.57 8.01 47.34
CA SER A 32 -33.50 9.48 47.39
C SER A 32 -32.40 10.25 48.17
N SER A 33 -31.64 11.06 47.40
CA SER A 33 -31.31 12.51 47.50
C SER A 33 -32.10 13.35 48.55
N PRO A 34 -31.66 14.56 49.03
CA PRO A 34 -31.14 15.65 48.16
C PRO A 34 -30.16 16.73 48.72
N LYS A 35 -29.58 17.46 47.74
CA LYS A 35 -29.23 18.90 47.63
C LYS A 35 -28.99 19.75 48.89
N SER A 36 -27.93 20.57 48.84
CA SER A 36 -28.06 22.04 48.78
C SER A 36 -26.76 22.72 48.34
N GLU A 37 -26.91 23.73 47.48
CA GLU A 37 -25.94 24.78 47.15
C GLU A 37 -25.95 25.88 48.24
N SER A 38 -24.82 26.56 48.45
CA SER A 38 -24.63 28.04 48.40
C SER A 38 -23.17 28.36 48.80
N GLU A 39 -22.40 29.09 47.99
CA GLU A 39 -22.17 30.55 47.99
C GLU A 39 -20.88 31.00 48.72
N THR A 40 -20.03 31.69 47.96
CA THR A 40 -19.13 32.82 48.29
C THR A 40 -18.20 32.77 49.52
N ALA A 41 -16.89 32.92 49.29
CA ALA A 41 -16.14 34.18 49.51
C ALA A 41 -14.62 33.93 49.72
N THR A 42 -13.84 34.72 48.98
CA THR A 42 -12.47 35.24 49.25
C THR A 42 -11.70 34.80 50.49
N SER A 43 -10.46 34.36 50.33
CA SER A 43 -9.30 35.07 50.91
C SER A 43 -7.97 34.63 50.29
N THR A 44 -7.11 35.62 50.10
CA THR A 44 -5.68 35.57 49.81
C THR A 44 -4.90 34.81 50.88
N THR A 45 -3.92 34.00 50.46
CA THR A 45 -2.63 33.88 51.16
C THR A 45 -1.57 33.27 50.26
N SER A 46 -0.45 33.96 50.22
CA SER A 46 0.83 33.60 49.61
C SER A 46 1.56 32.54 50.44
N SER A 47 2.12 31.52 49.79
CA SER A 47 3.38 30.92 50.24
C SER A 47 4.00 30.01 49.16
N GLU A 48 5.25 30.37 48.85
CA GLU A 48 6.38 29.49 48.54
C GLU A 48 6.25 28.45 47.41
N THR A 49 6.78 28.87 46.27
CA THR A 49 7.41 28.04 45.23
C THR A 49 8.45 27.08 45.83
N THR A 50 8.14 25.80 45.80
CA THR A 50 9.11 24.71 45.73
C THR A 50 9.16 24.24 44.27
N PRO A 51 10.34 24.17 43.61
CA PRO A 51 10.41 23.62 42.27
C PRO A 51 10.12 22.11 42.34
N ALA A 52 8.98 21.70 41.80
CA ALA A 52 8.71 20.31 41.54
C ALA A 52 9.68 19.84 40.45
N ASP A 53 10.52 18.90 40.85
CA ASP A 53 11.42 18.11 40.03
C ASP A 53 10.60 17.38 38.96
N THR A 54 10.41 18.03 37.82
CA THR A 54 9.84 17.39 36.64
C THR A 54 10.99 16.65 35.97
N SER A 55 11.20 15.42 36.42
CA SER A 55 11.86 14.40 35.61
C SER A 55 11.02 14.20 34.33
N ALA A 56 11.26 15.06 33.35
CA ALA A 56 10.89 14.81 31.99
C ALA A 56 11.64 13.53 31.59
N SER A 57 10.92 12.41 31.62
CA SER A 57 11.31 11.23 30.86
C SER A 57 11.27 11.62 29.39
N SER A 58 12.35 12.24 28.92
CA SER A 58 12.64 12.36 27.50
C SER A 58 12.92 10.95 27.03
N THR A 59 11.88 10.26 26.57
CA THR A 59 12.05 9.09 25.73
C THR A 59 12.75 9.61 24.47
N ALA A 60 14.08 9.53 24.46
CA ALA A 60 14.89 9.91 23.32
C ALA A 60 14.44 9.02 22.15
N THR A 61 13.71 9.61 21.21
CA THR A 61 13.42 8.95 19.94
C THR A 61 14.73 8.88 19.18
N ASN A 62 15.24 7.66 18.98
CA ASN A 62 16.48 7.47 18.22
C ASN A 62 16.25 7.93 16.78
N THR A 63 17.20 8.70 16.25
CA THR A 63 17.19 9.14 14.85
C THR A 63 17.55 7.98 13.91
N PRO A 64 17.19 8.05 12.61
CA PRO A 64 17.57 7.05 11.61
C PRO A 64 19.08 6.75 11.55
N ASP A 65 19.93 7.69 11.97
CA ASP A 65 21.40 7.54 12.01
C ASP A 65 21.89 6.52 13.06
N ALA A 66 21.05 6.17 14.04
CA ALA A 66 21.36 5.16 15.04
C ALA A 66 21.23 3.73 14.50
N ILE A 67 20.48 3.54 13.42
CA ILE A 67 20.22 2.22 12.83
C ILE A 67 21.44 1.79 12.01
N LYS A 68 22.08 0.71 12.46
CA LYS A 68 23.30 0.17 11.83
C LYS A 68 23.17 -1.32 11.59
N PRO A 69 23.71 -1.82 10.47
CA PRO A 69 23.71 -3.24 10.16
C PRO A 69 24.62 -4.01 11.13
N ALA A 70 24.34 -5.29 11.31
CA ALA A 70 25.16 -6.19 12.12
C ALA A 70 26.39 -6.70 11.36
N GLY A 71 26.32 -6.78 10.02
CA GLY A 71 27.38 -7.31 9.17
C GLY A 71 27.91 -6.33 8.12
N PRO A 72 28.94 -6.74 7.35
CA PRO A 72 29.36 -6.01 6.16
C PRO A 72 28.29 -6.06 5.07
N ALA A 73 28.29 -5.07 4.17
CA ALA A 73 27.40 -5.06 3.01
C ALA A 73 27.53 -6.37 2.20
N PRO A 74 26.41 -6.94 1.73
CA PRO A 74 26.44 -8.19 0.98
C PRO A 74 27.07 -7.99 -0.41
N ALA A 75 27.71 -9.03 -0.94
CA ALA A 75 28.38 -8.97 -2.25
C ALA A 75 27.44 -8.59 -3.41
N TRP A 76 26.14 -8.89 -3.30
CA TRP A 76 25.13 -8.54 -4.30
C TRP A 76 24.64 -7.07 -4.21
N ALA A 77 25.00 -6.35 -3.14
CA ALA A 77 24.70 -4.93 -2.97
C ALA A 77 25.79 -4.21 -2.16
N PRO A 78 26.99 -4.02 -2.75
CA PRO A 78 28.12 -3.40 -2.04
C PRO A 78 27.88 -1.93 -1.65
N ASN A 79 26.89 -1.27 -2.27
CA ASN A 79 26.53 0.13 -2.03
C ASN A 79 25.20 0.31 -1.28
N ILE A 80 24.66 -0.74 -0.65
CA ILE A 80 23.42 -0.65 0.13
C ILE A 80 23.54 0.35 1.29
N SER A 81 22.50 1.13 1.55
CA SER A 81 22.49 2.04 2.70
C SER A 81 22.47 1.24 4.02
N PRO A 82 23.10 1.74 5.10
CA PRO A 82 23.15 1.03 6.38
C PRO A 82 21.76 0.64 6.92
N GLN A 83 20.78 1.54 6.79
CA GLN A 83 19.42 1.32 7.27
C GLN A 83 18.68 0.28 6.42
N MET A 84 18.82 0.34 5.09
CA MET A 84 18.25 -0.66 4.19
C MET A 84 18.89 -2.03 4.44
N GLN A 85 20.21 -2.09 4.65
CA GLN A 85 20.89 -3.35 5.00
C GLN A 85 20.34 -3.94 6.30
N THR A 86 20.12 -3.12 7.32
CA THR A 86 19.56 -3.57 8.61
C THR A 86 18.18 -4.21 8.43
N VAL A 87 17.33 -3.64 7.57
CA VAL A 87 16.03 -4.22 7.23
C VAL A 87 16.17 -5.55 6.48
N ILE A 88 17.09 -5.65 5.53
CA ILE A 88 17.34 -6.92 4.81
C ILE A 88 17.86 -8.01 5.75
N GLU A 89 18.83 -7.70 6.62
CA GLU A 89 19.33 -8.65 7.62
C GLU A 89 18.21 -9.11 8.57
N LYS A 90 17.31 -8.20 8.96
CA LYS A 90 16.13 -8.55 9.76
C LYS A 90 15.18 -9.46 8.99
N LEU A 91 14.91 -9.15 7.73
CA LEU A 91 14.03 -9.95 6.87
C LEU A 91 14.55 -11.38 6.70
N GLU A 92 15.85 -11.54 6.43
CA GLU A 92 16.48 -12.86 6.28
C GLU A 92 16.37 -13.69 7.56
N LYS A 93 16.53 -13.06 8.73
CA LYS A 93 16.31 -13.73 10.02
C LYS A 93 14.86 -14.18 10.22
N LEU A 94 13.89 -13.41 9.72
CA LEU A 94 12.46 -13.70 9.87
C LEU A 94 11.96 -14.77 8.87
N GLN A 95 12.46 -14.77 7.64
CA GLN A 95 12.04 -15.71 6.59
C GLN A 95 12.79 -17.04 6.63
N GLY A 96 13.99 -17.07 7.21
CA GLY A 96 14.86 -18.23 7.18
C GLY A 96 15.56 -18.44 5.82
N PRO A 97 16.28 -19.56 5.64
CA PRO A 97 17.22 -19.73 4.53
C PRO A 97 16.57 -20.14 3.20
N THR A 98 15.33 -20.62 3.22
CA THR A 98 14.67 -21.15 2.01
C THR A 98 14.22 -20.01 1.11
N PRO A 99 14.69 -19.92 -0.14
CA PRO A 99 14.24 -18.89 -1.06
C PRO A 99 12.73 -18.98 -1.33
N PRO A 100 11.99 -17.85 -1.34
CA PRO A 100 10.53 -17.84 -1.43
C PRO A 100 10.00 -18.48 -2.72
N GLU A 101 10.74 -18.38 -3.83
CA GLU A 101 10.36 -18.99 -5.11
C GLU A 101 10.32 -20.53 -5.09
N LYS A 102 10.89 -21.15 -4.04
CA LYS A 102 10.86 -22.61 -3.84
C LYS A 102 9.73 -23.08 -2.93
N LEU A 103 8.98 -22.15 -2.33
CA LEU A 103 7.90 -22.47 -1.39
C LEU A 103 6.53 -22.49 -2.10
N PRO A 104 5.53 -23.22 -1.56
CA PRO A 104 4.15 -23.09 -2.00
C PRO A 104 3.62 -21.66 -1.83
N VAL A 105 2.76 -21.20 -2.75
CA VAL A 105 2.15 -19.84 -2.71
C VAL A 105 1.55 -19.51 -1.34
N ALA A 106 0.85 -20.47 -0.72
CA ALA A 106 0.22 -20.28 0.58
C ALA A 106 1.22 -20.03 1.72
N GLU A 107 2.44 -20.55 1.62
CA GLU A 107 3.51 -20.29 2.58
C GLU A 107 4.16 -18.93 2.31
N VAL A 108 4.45 -18.60 1.04
CA VAL A 108 4.99 -17.28 0.67
C VAL A 108 4.04 -16.15 1.11
N ARG A 109 2.73 -16.34 0.99
CA ARG A 109 1.72 -15.36 1.46
C ARG A 109 1.68 -15.16 2.98
N LYS A 110 2.18 -16.13 3.75
CA LYS A 110 2.25 -16.06 5.23
C LYS A 110 3.64 -15.67 5.74
N ALA A 111 4.64 -15.70 4.87
CA ALA A 111 6.00 -15.36 5.23
C ALA A 111 6.09 -13.87 5.62
N PRO A 112 6.95 -13.52 6.60
CA PRO A 112 7.21 -12.12 6.95
C PRO A 112 7.63 -11.31 5.71
N SER A 113 7.08 -10.11 5.59
CA SER A 113 7.35 -9.17 4.51
C SER A 113 8.47 -8.19 4.88
N ALA A 114 8.93 -7.40 3.90
CA ALA A 114 9.86 -6.30 4.17
C ALA A 114 9.25 -5.26 5.14
N ALA A 115 7.93 -5.05 5.10
CA ALA A 115 7.22 -4.21 6.06
C ALA A 115 7.29 -4.77 7.49
N ASP A 116 7.15 -6.10 7.66
CA ASP A 116 7.31 -6.75 8.97
C ASP A 116 8.75 -6.61 9.49
N ALA A 117 9.74 -6.73 8.61
CA ALA A 117 11.14 -6.49 8.95
C ALA A 117 11.40 -5.04 9.37
N ALA A 118 10.83 -4.07 8.64
CA ALA A 118 10.94 -2.65 9.00
C ALA A 118 10.31 -2.36 10.37
N MET A 119 9.12 -2.91 10.66
CA MET A 119 8.50 -2.80 11.98
C MET A 119 9.35 -3.42 13.09
N ALA A 120 9.96 -4.58 12.83
CA ALA A 120 10.86 -5.21 13.79
C ALA A 120 12.13 -4.38 14.02
N VAL A 121 12.69 -3.74 12.99
CA VAL A 121 13.81 -2.79 13.15
C VAL A 121 13.38 -1.57 13.96
N MET A 122 12.21 -1.00 13.69
CA MET A 122 11.68 0.11 14.51
C MET A 122 11.57 -0.29 15.99
N ALA A 123 11.09 -1.49 16.28
CA ALA A 123 10.99 -2.00 17.65
C ALA A 123 12.36 -2.16 18.32
N ASP A 124 13.32 -2.78 17.63
CA ASP A 124 14.69 -3.00 18.13
C ASP A 124 15.41 -1.68 18.45
N PHE A 125 15.18 -0.64 17.66
CA PHE A 125 15.83 0.67 17.80
C PHE A 125 14.96 1.71 18.51
N HIS A 126 13.80 1.32 19.03
CA HIS A 126 12.84 2.18 19.74
C HIS A 126 12.38 3.40 18.92
N VAL A 127 12.23 3.23 17.61
CA VAL A 127 11.68 4.25 16.71
C VAL A 127 10.15 4.23 16.83
N GLN A 128 9.58 5.35 17.27
CA GLN A 128 8.13 5.47 17.41
C GLN A 128 7.49 6.04 16.14
N ALA A 129 6.44 5.39 15.65
CA ALA A 129 5.59 5.98 14.61
C ALA A 129 4.74 7.10 15.22
N PRO A 130 4.61 8.25 14.55
CA PRO A 130 3.68 9.28 14.99
C PRO A 130 2.23 8.76 14.95
N PRO A 131 1.33 9.29 15.79
CA PRO A 131 -0.09 8.96 15.69
C PRO A 131 -0.65 9.30 14.31
N SER A 132 -1.40 8.37 13.73
CA SER A 132 -2.07 8.56 12.43
C SER A 132 -3.05 9.72 12.47
N LYS A 133 -3.01 10.58 11.45
CA LYS A 133 -3.96 11.70 11.23
C LYS A 133 -5.02 11.35 10.18
N LEU A 134 -5.30 10.06 10.01
CA LEU A 134 -6.19 9.52 9.01
C LEU A 134 -7.31 8.72 9.65
N ASP A 135 -8.53 8.92 9.17
CA ASP A 135 -9.64 8.01 9.39
C ASP A 135 -9.62 6.90 8.34
N THR A 136 -9.82 5.65 8.79
CA THR A 136 -9.85 4.49 7.88
C THR A 136 -11.21 3.81 7.87
N MET A 137 -11.71 3.47 6.68
CA MET A 137 -12.91 2.63 6.55
C MET A 137 -12.77 1.56 5.48
N SER A 138 -13.45 0.44 5.67
CA SER A 138 -13.57 -0.61 4.65
C SER A 138 -14.72 -0.30 3.69
N LYS A 139 -14.53 -0.58 2.40
CA LYS A 139 -15.53 -0.38 1.36
C LYS A 139 -15.58 -1.56 0.41
N VAL A 140 -16.79 -2.00 0.04
CA VAL A 140 -17.01 -2.92 -1.08
C VAL A 140 -17.28 -2.07 -2.32
N MET A 141 -16.45 -2.22 -3.35
CA MET A 141 -16.54 -1.44 -4.60
C MET A 141 -17.32 -2.19 -5.68
N ALA A 142 -17.19 -3.52 -5.69
CA ALA A 142 -17.92 -4.46 -6.54
C ALA A 142 -17.94 -5.86 -5.88
N PRO A 143 -18.74 -6.82 -6.35
CA PRO A 143 -18.66 -8.19 -5.86
C PRO A 143 -17.23 -8.74 -5.93
N GLY A 144 -16.68 -9.16 -4.78
CA GLY A 144 -15.30 -9.66 -4.69
C GLY A 144 -14.19 -8.61 -4.71
N LEU A 145 -14.53 -7.31 -4.78
CA LEU A 145 -13.56 -6.21 -4.81
C LEU A 145 -13.78 -5.26 -3.62
N LYS A 146 -12.80 -5.24 -2.71
CA LYS A 146 -12.81 -4.39 -1.51
C LYS A 146 -11.71 -3.34 -1.58
N ALA A 147 -11.84 -2.31 -0.77
CA ALA A 147 -10.80 -1.32 -0.54
C ALA A 147 -10.80 -0.86 0.92
N ARG A 148 -9.64 -0.36 1.37
CA ARG A 148 -9.53 0.47 2.57
C ARG A 148 -9.35 1.92 2.13
N ILE A 149 -10.18 2.80 2.68
CA ILE A 149 -10.19 4.22 2.36
C ILE A 149 -9.57 4.97 3.53
N TYR A 150 -8.59 5.80 3.24
CA TYR A 150 -7.85 6.65 4.17
C TYR A 150 -8.22 8.10 3.90
N THR A 151 -8.78 8.77 4.90
CA THR A 151 -9.25 10.15 4.79
C THR A 151 -8.49 11.04 5.76
N PRO A 152 -7.83 12.11 5.31
CA PRO A 152 -7.19 13.08 6.20
C PRO A 152 -8.19 13.71 7.18
N GLN A 153 -7.85 13.68 8.46
CA GLN A 153 -8.65 14.31 9.52
C GLN A 153 -8.61 15.83 9.39
N GLY A 154 -9.71 16.49 9.79
CA GLY A 154 -9.83 17.95 9.78
C GLY A 154 -9.86 18.60 8.39
N ALA A 155 -9.80 17.83 7.31
CA ALA A 155 -9.84 18.34 5.96
C ALA A 155 -11.27 18.84 5.58
N THR A 156 -11.34 19.97 4.87
CA THR A 156 -12.60 20.63 4.51
C THR A 156 -12.83 20.63 3.00
N GLY A 157 -14.10 20.53 2.60
CA GLY A 157 -14.50 20.47 1.19
C GLY A 157 -14.24 19.12 0.52
N PRO A 158 -14.61 18.97 -0.77
CA PRO A 158 -14.25 17.80 -1.55
C PRO A 158 -12.73 17.66 -1.65
N LEU A 159 -12.19 16.49 -1.33
CA LEU A 159 -10.75 16.23 -1.34
C LEU A 159 -10.33 15.57 -2.66
N PRO A 160 -9.09 15.79 -3.13
CA PRO A 160 -8.56 14.97 -4.22
C PRO A 160 -8.49 13.50 -3.79
N VAL A 161 -8.61 12.59 -4.76
CA VAL A 161 -8.62 11.14 -4.50
C VAL A 161 -7.50 10.45 -5.27
N VAL A 162 -6.80 9.53 -4.62
CA VAL A 162 -5.81 8.65 -5.24
C VAL A 162 -6.28 7.22 -5.12
N VAL A 163 -6.41 6.52 -6.25
CA VAL A 163 -6.65 5.07 -6.25
C VAL A 163 -5.30 4.37 -6.19
N TYR A 164 -5.06 3.64 -5.12
CA TYR A 164 -3.77 3.03 -4.83
C TYR A 164 -3.84 1.51 -5.00
N TYR A 165 -2.83 0.95 -5.67
CA TYR A 165 -2.69 -0.47 -5.91
C TYR A 165 -1.40 -0.97 -5.24
N HIS A 166 -1.53 -1.94 -4.34
CA HIS A 166 -0.39 -2.54 -3.65
C HIS A 166 0.45 -3.42 -4.59
N GLY A 167 1.72 -3.63 -4.25
CA GLY A 167 2.63 -4.52 -4.97
C GLY A 167 2.42 -6.00 -4.62
N GLY A 168 3.50 -6.79 -4.67
CA GLY A 168 3.46 -8.24 -4.42
C GLY A 168 3.27 -9.12 -5.67
N GLY A 169 3.75 -8.65 -6.83
CA GLY A 169 3.80 -9.46 -8.07
C GLY A 169 2.45 -10.06 -8.50
N TRP A 170 1.35 -9.39 -8.14
CA TRP A 170 -0.04 -9.85 -8.30
C TRP A 170 -0.42 -11.17 -7.60
N VAL A 171 0.46 -11.70 -6.73
CA VAL A 171 0.31 -13.04 -6.12
C VAL A 171 0.31 -12.97 -4.59
N ILE A 172 1.10 -12.06 -4.01
CA ILE A 172 1.29 -11.91 -2.56
C ILE A 172 0.96 -10.50 -2.08
N ALA A 173 1.15 -10.26 -0.78
CA ALA A 173 0.84 -9.01 -0.08
C ALA A 173 -0.66 -8.70 -0.04
N ASN A 174 -1.03 -7.67 0.72
CA ASN A 174 -2.40 -7.20 0.87
C ASN A 174 -2.41 -5.73 1.33
N LEU A 175 -3.58 -5.26 1.77
CA LEU A 175 -3.76 -3.89 2.26
C LEU A 175 -2.87 -3.56 3.48
N ASP A 176 -2.59 -4.53 4.34
CA ASP A 176 -1.77 -4.33 5.55
C ASP A 176 -0.28 -4.23 5.22
N THR A 177 0.20 -5.01 4.24
CA THR A 177 1.61 -4.97 3.81
C THR A 177 2.05 -3.58 3.34
N TYR A 178 1.15 -2.82 2.70
CA TYR A 178 1.44 -1.48 2.15
C TYR A 178 0.75 -0.35 2.95
N ASP A 179 0.27 -0.64 4.17
CA ASP A 179 -0.45 0.35 4.98
C ASP A 179 0.43 1.57 5.28
N SER A 180 1.73 1.39 5.55
CA SER A 180 2.67 2.48 5.83
C SER A 180 2.83 3.43 4.64
N SER A 181 3.03 2.90 3.42
CA SER A 181 3.12 3.71 2.20
C SER A 181 1.86 4.56 2.00
N VAL A 182 0.68 3.95 2.13
CA VAL A 182 -0.59 4.64 1.91
C VAL A 182 -0.82 5.73 2.95
N ARG A 183 -0.49 5.46 4.23
CA ARG A 183 -0.58 6.46 5.29
C ARG A 183 0.35 7.63 5.04
N ALA A 184 1.63 7.36 4.76
CA ALA A 184 2.62 8.39 4.50
C ALA A 184 2.19 9.30 3.34
N LEU A 185 1.73 8.71 2.23
CA LEU A 185 1.24 9.45 1.08
C LEU A 185 -0.03 10.25 1.38
N ALA A 186 -1.02 9.67 2.06
CA ALA A 186 -2.27 10.35 2.40
C ALA A 186 -2.05 11.54 3.33
N GLU A 187 -1.20 11.39 4.35
CA GLU A 187 -0.87 12.48 5.28
C GLU A 187 -0.07 13.59 4.61
N LYS A 188 0.96 13.25 3.82
CA LYS A 188 1.83 14.24 3.15
C LYS A 188 1.12 14.98 2.02
N SER A 189 0.24 14.31 1.27
CA SER A 189 -0.47 14.92 0.13
C SER A 189 -1.79 15.61 0.52
N GLY A 190 -2.42 15.21 1.62
CA GLY A 190 -3.74 15.67 2.02
C GLY A 190 -4.88 15.13 1.12
N ALA A 191 -4.63 14.05 0.36
CA ALA A 191 -5.62 13.41 -0.48
C ALA A 191 -6.28 12.20 0.22
N ILE A 192 -7.47 11.85 -0.23
CA ILE A 192 -8.09 10.56 0.11
C ILE A 192 -7.36 9.46 -0.65
N PHE A 193 -6.96 8.39 0.03
CA PHE A 193 -6.43 7.21 -0.63
C PHE A 193 -7.43 6.06 -0.58
N VAL A 194 -7.70 5.45 -1.74
CA VAL A 194 -8.53 4.26 -1.88
C VAL A 194 -7.58 3.10 -2.22
N SER A 195 -7.13 2.37 -1.21
CA SER A 195 -6.22 1.22 -1.35
C SER A 195 -7.01 -0.03 -1.71
N VAL A 196 -6.78 -0.58 -2.91
CA VAL A 196 -7.62 -1.60 -3.53
C VAL A 196 -7.08 -3.00 -3.24
N ALA A 197 -7.92 -3.88 -2.69
CA ALA A 197 -7.64 -5.30 -2.51
C ALA A 197 -8.08 -6.07 -3.76
N TYR A 198 -7.30 -5.94 -4.84
CA TYR A 198 -7.55 -6.63 -6.11
C TYR A 198 -7.34 -8.14 -5.96
N ARG A 199 -8.01 -8.94 -6.80
CA ARG A 199 -7.87 -10.40 -6.77
C ARG A 199 -6.51 -10.83 -7.31
N GLN A 200 -5.92 -11.81 -6.64
CA GLN A 200 -4.54 -12.25 -6.88
C GLN A 200 -4.49 -13.62 -7.56
N ALA A 201 -3.39 -13.87 -8.25
CA ALA A 201 -3.00 -15.16 -8.80
C ALA A 201 -2.38 -16.06 -7.72
N PRO A 202 -2.34 -17.39 -7.91
CA PRO A 202 -2.75 -18.13 -9.10
C PRO A 202 -4.26 -18.36 -9.25
N GLU A 203 -5.06 -18.04 -8.24
CA GLU A 203 -6.51 -18.25 -8.26
C GLU A 203 -7.19 -17.35 -9.32
N ASN A 204 -6.68 -16.13 -9.48
CA ASN A 204 -7.17 -15.15 -10.43
C ASN A 204 -6.02 -14.63 -11.30
N LYS A 205 -5.68 -15.40 -12.34
CA LYS A 205 -4.62 -15.06 -13.30
C LYS A 205 -4.96 -13.81 -14.13
N PHE A 206 -3.96 -13.29 -14.85
CA PHE A 206 -4.13 -12.20 -15.82
C PHE A 206 -5.36 -12.45 -16.74
N PRO A 207 -6.21 -11.44 -17.03
CA PRO A 207 -6.11 -10.02 -16.68
C PRO A 207 -6.94 -9.61 -15.44
N THR A 208 -7.18 -10.51 -14.48
CA THR A 208 -8.14 -10.24 -13.40
C THR A 208 -7.76 -9.02 -12.55
N ALA A 209 -6.51 -8.93 -12.09
CA ALA A 209 -6.05 -7.79 -11.31
C ALA A 209 -6.16 -6.46 -12.08
N HIS A 210 -5.84 -6.43 -13.39
CA HIS A 210 -6.00 -5.24 -14.24
C HIS A 210 -7.46 -4.80 -14.35
N ASN A 211 -8.38 -5.76 -14.53
CA ASN A 211 -9.81 -5.47 -14.57
C ASN A 211 -10.33 -4.95 -13.23
N ASP A 212 -9.88 -5.52 -12.12
CA ASP A 212 -10.22 -5.06 -10.77
C ASP A 212 -9.70 -3.64 -10.51
N ALA A 213 -8.45 -3.35 -10.90
CA ALA A 213 -7.84 -2.03 -10.76
C ALA A 213 -8.63 -0.96 -11.53
N PHE A 214 -9.01 -1.25 -12.79
CA PHE A 214 -9.81 -0.34 -13.59
C PHE A 214 -11.25 -0.19 -13.06
N THR A 215 -11.85 -1.28 -12.57
CA THR A 215 -13.17 -1.25 -11.94
C THR A 215 -13.17 -0.34 -10.70
N ALA A 216 -12.13 -0.43 -9.87
CA ALA A 216 -11.96 0.45 -8.72
C ALA A 216 -11.82 1.93 -9.14
N TYR A 217 -11.05 2.21 -10.20
CA TYR A 217 -10.92 3.56 -10.74
C TYR A 217 -12.26 4.13 -11.23
N GLN A 218 -13.02 3.35 -12.02
CA GLN A 218 -14.36 3.75 -12.48
C GLN A 218 -15.32 3.96 -11.32
N TRP A 219 -15.25 3.12 -10.28
CA TRP A 219 -16.05 3.29 -9.08
C TRP A 219 -15.74 4.62 -8.39
N VAL A 220 -14.47 5.01 -8.26
CA VAL A 220 -14.08 6.30 -7.68
C VAL A 220 -14.60 7.47 -8.52
N LEU A 221 -14.43 7.44 -9.85
CA LEU A 221 -14.98 8.49 -10.72
C LEU A 221 -16.49 8.69 -10.54
N LYS A 222 -17.24 7.61 -10.30
CA LYS A 222 -18.69 7.65 -10.10
C LYS A 222 -19.11 8.00 -8.67
N ASN A 223 -18.31 7.65 -7.66
CA ASN A 223 -18.73 7.64 -6.25
C ASN A 223 -17.85 8.49 -5.32
N ALA A 224 -16.90 9.27 -5.83
CA ALA A 224 -15.98 10.07 -5.01
C ALA A 224 -16.72 10.95 -3.98
N ALA A 225 -17.83 11.57 -4.35
CA ALA A 225 -18.62 12.40 -3.43
C ALA A 225 -19.09 11.62 -2.18
N SER A 226 -19.38 10.32 -2.31
CA SER A 226 -19.80 9.47 -1.18
C SER A 226 -18.71 9.24 -0.13
N ILE A 227 -17.45 9.56 -0.46
CA ILE A 227 -16.29 9.46 0.42
C ILE A 227 -15.65 10.83 0.67
N LYS A 228 -16.40 11.92 0.45
CA LYS A 228 -15.93 13.32 0.52
C LYS A 228 -14.85 13.68 -0.52
N GLY A 229 -14.73 12.88 -1.58
CA GLY A 229 -13.78 13.10 -2.67
C GLY A 229 -14.36 13.87 -3.86
N ASP A 230 -13.48 14.45 -4.67
CA ASP A 230 -13.78 15.15 -5.90
C ASP A 230 -13.49 14.26 -7.14
N PRO A 231 -14.51 13.89 -7.93
CA PRO A 231 -14.32 13.00 -9.08
C PRO A 231 -13.53 13.65 -10.23
N LYS A 232 -13.29 14.96 -10.22
CA LYS A 232 -12.48 15.66 -11.23
C LYS A 232 -11.01 15.73 -10.86
N ARG A 233 -10.66 15.39 -9.61
CA ARG A 233 -9.28 15.39 -9.08
C ARG A 233 -8.90 14.00 -8.60
N VAL A 234 -8.81 13.08 -9.55
CA VAL A 234 -8.47 11.68 -9.29
C VAL A 234 -7.14 11.32 -9.94
N ALA A 235 -6.21 10.77 -9.15
CA ALA A 235 -4.97 10.18 -9.61
C ALA A 235 -4.94 8.66 -9.35
N VAL A 236 -3.98 7.98 -9.95
CA VAL A 236 -3.67 6.57 -9.67
C VAL A 236 -2.24 6.45 -9.15
N ALA A 237 -2.02 5.50 -8.26
CA ALA A 237 -0.72 5.24 -7.67
C ALA A 237 -0.51 3.75 -7.43
N GLY A 238 0.74 3.30 -7.42
CA GLY A 238 1.05 1.97 -6.95
C GLY A 238 2.54 1.65 -6.96
N GLU A 239 2.84 0.54 -6.30
CA GLU A 239 4.19 0.03 -6.08
C GLU A 239 4.37 -1.31 -6.78
N SER A 240 5.49 -1.51 -7.49
CA SER A 240 5.83 -2.79 -8.14
C SER A 240 4.74 -3.26 -9.13
N ALA A 241 4.11 -4.41 -8.89
CA ALA A 241 2.92 -4.87 -9.61
C ALA A 241 1.75 -3.87 -9.54
N GLY A 242 1.60 -3.14 -8.44
CA GLY A 242 0.64 -2.05 -8.30
C GLY A 242 0.99 -0.84 -9.16
N GLY A 243 2.28 -0.55 -9.33
CA GLY A 243 2.76 0.46 -10.28
C GLY A 243 2.42 0.09 -11.72
N ASN A 244 2.53 -1.20 -12.06
CA ASN A 244 2.03 -1.72 -13.33
C ASN A 244 0.52 -1.49 -13.50
N LEU A 245 -0.27 -1.84 -12.48
CA LEU A 245 -1.73 -1.65 -12.51
C LEU A 245 -2.12 -0.18 -12.67
N ALA A 246 -1.44 0.75 -11.99
CA ALA A 246 -1.68 2.18 -12.13
C ALA A 246 -1.45 2.66 -13.58
N ALA A 247 -0.32 2.28 -14.18
CA ALA A 247 -0.02 2.60 -15.58
C ALA A 247 -1.04 1.97 -16.55
N ALA A 248 -1.42 0.71 -16.31
CA ALA A 248 -2.42 0.02 -17.09
C ALA A 248 -3.81 0.68 -17.01
N VAL A 249 -4.19 1.21 -15.86
CA VAL A 249 -5.44 1.97 -15.69
C VAL A 249 -5.44 3.23 -16.56
N CYS A 250 -4.33 3.94 -16.70
CA CYS A 250 -4.22 5.07 -17.63
C CYS A 250 -4.48 4.63 -19.07
N MET A 251 -3.87 3.52 -19.51
CA MET A 251 -4.10 2.98 -20.86
C MET A 251 -5.55 2.54 -21.06
N MET A 252 -6.11 1.78 -20.11
CA MET A 252 -7.50 1.33 -20.16
C MET A 252 -8.49 2.50 -20.15
N ALA A 253 -8.20 3.57 -19.39
CA ALA A 253 -9.04 4.77 -19.38
C ALA A 253 -9.07 5.44 -20.74
N ARG A 254 -7.91 5.59 -21.41
CA ARG A 254 -7.84 6.15 -22.77
C ARG A 254 -8.61 5.27 -23.75
N ASP A 255 -8.30 3.98 -23.77
CA ASP A 255 -8.81 3.04 -24.77
C ASP A 255 -10.33 2.80 -24.63
N LYS A 256 -10.88 3.00 -23.42
CA LYS A 256 -12.31 2.85 -23.12
C LYS A 256 -13.06 4.18 -23.02
N GLY A 257 -12.41 5.31 -23.31
CA GLY A 257 -13.04 6.64 -23.26
C GLY A 257 -13.46 7.09 -21.85
N ALA A 258 -12.83 6.57 -20.80
CA ALA A 258 -13.00 7.09 -19.45
C ALA A 258 -12.16 8.36 -19.25
N MET A 259 -12.50 9.16 -18.22
CA MET A 259 -11.68 10.28 -17.81
C MET A 259 -10.25 9.79 -17.51
N GLN A 260 -9.23 10.50 -18.00
CA GLN A 260 -7.84 10.21 -17.63
C GLN A 260 -7.59 10.57 -16.16
N PRO A 261 -6.78 9.79 -15.43
CA PRO A 261 -6.23 10.26 -14.16
C PRO A 261 -5.49 11.58 -14.35
N LYS A 262 -5.51 12.43 -13.33
CA LYS A 262 -4.72 13.68 -13.32
C LYS A 262 -3.23 13.43 -13.19
N HIS A 263 -2.85 12.29 -12.60
CA HIS A 263 -1.47 11.87 -12.40
C HIS A 263 -1.39 10.34 -12.28
N GLN A 264 -0.25 9.76 -12.64
CA GLN A 264 0.12 8.38 -12.33
C GLN A 264 1.43 8.35 -11.53
N LEU A 265 1.37 7.89 -10.28
CA LEU A 265 2.54 7.68 -9.44
C LEU A 265 2.96 6.20 -9.52
N LEU A 266 4.13 5.95 -10.09
CA LEU A 266 4.65 4.61 -10.41
C LEU A 266 5.93 4.37 -9.62
N VAL A 267 5.82 3.64 -8.52
CA VAL A 267 6.98 3.32 -7.67
C VAL A 267 7.51 1.95 -8.07
N TYR A 268 8.76 1.91 -8.54
CA TYR A 268 9.50 0.77 -9.11
C TYR A 268 8.61 -0.21 -9.88
N PRO A 269 7.85 0.26 -10.89
CA PRO A 269 6.81 -0.54 -11.52
C PRO A 269 7.39 -1.76 -12.22
N ILE A 270 6.69 -2.90 -12.16
CA ILE A 270 6.89 -3.93 -13.17
C ILE A 270 6.44 -3.32 -14.51
N ALA A 271 7.34 -3.21 -15.47
CA ALA A 271 7.12 -2.54 -16.74
C ALA A 271 7.48 -3.42 -17.95
N GLY A 272 8.10 -4.57 -17.73
CA GLY A 272 8.50 -5.51 -18.76
C GLY A 272 8.26 -6.97 -18.35
N TYR A 273 8.39 -7.86 -19.34
CA TYR A 273 8.42 -9.32 -19.14
C TYR A 273 9.75 -9.93 -19.62
N ASP A 274 10.77 -9.09 -19.86
CA ASP A 274 12.12 -9.56 -20.21
C ASP A 274 12.99 -9.65 -18.96
N LEU A 275 13.26 -10.88 -18.51
CA LEU A 275 14.11 -11.14 -17.35
C LEU A 275 15.62 -11.00 -17.65
N ASN A 276 16.01 -10.49 -18.83
CA ASN A 276 17.42 -10.37 -19.23
C ASN A 276 17.90 -8.93 -19.39
N THR A 277 17.13 -7.93 -18.95
CA THR A 277 17.61 -6.53 -18.91
C THR A 277 18.87 -6.37 -18.05
N PRO A 278 19.65 -5.31 -18.23
CA PRO A 278 20.87 -5.07 -17.45
C PRO A 278 20.64 -5.12 -15.93
N SER A 279 19.53 -4.54 -15.43
CA SER A 279 19.21 -4.58 -14.00
C SER A 279 18.85 -5.97 -13.50
N TYR A 280 18.14 -6.80 -14.28
CA TYR A 280 17.87 -8.20 -13.93
C TYR A 280 19.15 -9.02 -13.80
N GLN A 281 20.16 -8.76 -14.63
CA GLN A 281 21.45 -9.43 -14.56
C GLN A 281 22.28 -8.94 -13.37
N LYS A 282 22.39 -7.62 -13.19
CA LYS A 282 23.13 -6.99 -12.09
C LYS A 282 22.56 -7.37 -10.72
N ASN A 283 21.25 -7.28 -10.57
CA ASN A 283 20.52 -7.46 -9.31
C ASN A 283 19.89 -8.87 -9.20
N ALA A 284 20.45 -9.87 -9.89
CA ALA A 284 19.85 -11.21 -9.97
C ALA A 284 19.59 -11.86 -8.61
N ASN A 285 20.46 -11.59 -7.63
CA ASN A 285 20.41 -12.13 -6.27
C ASN A 285 19.96 -11.10 -5.22
N ALA A 286 19.43 -9.96 -5.65
CA ALA A 286 18.98 -8.92 -4.73
C ALA A 286 17.86 -9.42 -3.81
N LYS A 287 17.72 -8.76 -2.66
CA LYS A 287 16.66 -8.96 -1.68
C LYS A 287 15.90 -7.66 -1.46
N PRO A 288 14.59 -7.70 -1.17
CA PRO A 288 13.75 -8.90 -1.08
C PRO A 288 13.39 -9.49 -2.45
N LEU A 289 13.60 -8.75 -3.54
CA LEU A 289 13.23 -9.17 -4.90
C LEU A 289 14.45 -9.63 -5.70
N SER A 290 14.40 -10.87 -6.18
CA SER A 290 15.43 -11.49 -7.01
C SER A 290 14.90 -11.80 -8.42
N LYS A 291 15.81 -12.06 -9.37
CA LYS A 291 15.44 -12.50 -10.73
C LYS A 291 14.64 -13.83 -10.70
N PRO A 292 15.04 -14.87 -9.94
CA PRO A 292 14.24 -16.08 -9.78
C PRO A 292 12.84 -15.82 -9.22
N PHE A 293 12.71 -14.90 -8.26
CA PHE A 293 11.42 -14.61 -7.67
C PHE A 293 10.48 -13.88 -8.64
N MET A 294 11.01 -13.00 -9.49
CA MET A 294 10.24 -12.44 -10.61
C MET A 294 9.79 -13.50 -11.61
N ALA A 295 10.65 -14.47 -11.95
CA ALA A 295 10.26 -15.59 -12.81
C ALA A 295 9.09 -16.39 -12.21
N TRP A 296 9.13 -16.62 -10.89
CA TRP A 296 8.05 -17.27 -10.14
C TRP A 296 6.76 -16.45 -10.18
N PHE A 297 6.80 -15.13 -9.99
CA PHE A 297 5.61 -14.28 -10.09
C PHE A 297 4.95 -14.39 -11.46
N PHE A 298 5.73 -14.33 -12.54
CA PHE A 298 5.18 -14.48 -13.89
C PHE A 298 4.59 -15.87 -14.14
N ASP A 299 5.23 -16.95 -13.66
CA ASP A 299 4.69 -18.31 -13.74
C ASP A 299 3.31 -18.44 -13.06
N LYS A 300 3.16 -17.84 -11.86
CA LYS A 300 1.88 -17.87 -11.14
C LYS A 300 0.84 -16.97 -11.77
N TYR A 301 1.23 -15.80 -12.26
CA TYR A 301 0.31 -14.76 -12.70
C TYR A 301 -0.23 -14.96 -14.12
N LEU A 302 0.62 -15.36 -15.06
CA LEU A 302 0.25 -15.50 -16.47
C LEU A 302 -0.58 -16.77 -16.69
N ARG A 303 -1.58 -16.73 -17.58
CA ARG A 303 -2.27 -17.95 -18.02
C ARG A 303 -1.41 -18.72 -19.01
N THR A 304 -0.74 -17.98 -19.89
CA THR A 304 0.26 -18.49 -20.84
C THR A 304 1.39 -17.46 -20.99
N PRO A 305 2.60 -17.87 -21.42
CA PRO A 305 3.70 -16.92 -21.66
C PRO A 305 3.36 -15.79 -22.65
N ALA A 306 2.39 -15.99 -23.54
CA ALA A 306 1.94 -14.95 -24.48
C ALA A 306 1.28 -13.76 -23.77
N ASP A 307 0.65 -13.97 -22.60
CA ASP A 307 0.05 -12.89 -21.80
C ASP A 307 1.10 -11.85 -21.40
N GLY A 308 2.35 -12.26 -21.17
CA GLY A 308 3.45 -11.34 -20.81
C GLY A 308 3.76 -10.30 -21.89
N LYS A 309 3.41 -10.57 -23.16
CA LYS A 309 3.54 -9.60 -24.27
C LYS A 309 2.38 -8.60 -24.33
N SER A 310 1.36 -8.75 -23.51
CA SER A 310 0.26 -7.80 -23.42
C SER A 310 0.80 -6.40 -23.09
N PRO A 311 0.29 -5.33 -23.71
CA PRO A 311 0.69 -3.96 -23.37
C PRO A 311 0.31 -3.59 -21.93
N LEU A 312 -0.62 -4.32 -21.30
CA LEU A 312 -0.98 -4.13 -19.88
C LEU A 312 0.05 -4.72 -18.91
N ILE A 313 0.97 -5.59 -19.37
CA ILE A 313 2.06 -6.14 -18.57
C ILE A 313 3.38 -5.50 -19.03
N SER A 314 3.74 -5.69 -20.30
CA SER A 314 4.96 -5.15 -20.89
C SER A 314 4.76 -3.71 -21.38
N LEU A 315 4.61 -2.80 -20.41
CA LEU A 315 4.44 -1.35 -20.61
C LEU A 315 5.52 -0.76 -21.55
N VAL A 316 6.77 -1.22 -21.42
CA VAL A 316 7.90 -0.78 -22.25
C VAL A 316 7.68 -1.06 -23.75
N THR A 317 6.95 -2.13 -24.07
CA THR A 317 6.60 -2.50 -25.46
C THR A 317 5.21 -2.07 -25.88
N ALA A 318 4.45 -1.36 -25.03
CA ALA A 318 3.11 -0.91 -25.38
C ALA A 318 3.14 -0.08 -26.69
N PRO A 319 2.24 -0.32 -27.65
CA PRO A 319 2.32 0.31 -28.97
C PRO A 319 2.04 1.81 -28.95
N ASN A 320 1.27 2.28 -27.96
CA ASN A 320 0.91 3.69 -27.84
C ASN A 320 0.77 4.10 -26.37
N VAL A 321 1.52 5.12 -25.96
CA VAL A 321 1.43 5.76 -24.63
C VAL A 321 1.19 7.27 -24.72
N LYS A 322 0.84 7.78 -25.91
CA LYS A 322 0.47 9.18 -26.11
C LYS A 322 -0.86 9.48 -25.41
N GLY A 323 -0.94 10.66 -24.80
CA GLY A 323 -2.15 11.15 -24.15
C GLY A 323 -2.46 10.50 -22.80
N LEU A 324 -1.52 9.73 -22.22
CA LEU A 324 -1.65 9.24 -20.85
C LEU A 324 -1.38 10.36 -19.85
N ALA A 325 -1.87 10.17 -18.62
CA ALA A 325 -1.66 11.09 -17.50
C ALA A 325 -0.17 11.40 -17.27
N PRO A 326 0.19 12.64 -16.85
CA PRO A 326 1.52 12.95 -16.32
C PRO A 326 1.98 11.93 -15.28
N ALA A 327 3.27 11.64 -15.25
CA ALA A 327 3.81 10.55 -14.45
C ALA A 327 4.93 11.00 -13.51
N THR A 328 4.92 10.45 -12.29
CA THR A 328 6.12 10.37 -11.45
C THR A 328 6.54 8.91 -11.39
N VAL A 329 7.79 8.63 -11.76
CA VAL A 329 8.38 7.29 -11.72
C VAL A 329 9.54 7.28 -10.74
N ILE A 330 9.43 6.47 -9.70
CA ILE A 330 10.46 6.31 -8.66
C ILE A 330 11.13 4.96 -8.87
N GLY A 331 12.46 4.90 -8.89
CA GLY A 331 13.23 3.67 -9.01
C GLY A 331 14.11 3.40 -7.79
N ALA A 332 14.43 2.13 -7.57
CA ALA A 332 15.47 1.68 -6.64
C ALA A 332 16.69 1.16 -7.42
N GLY A 333 17.91 1.44 -6.95
CA GLY A 333 19.15 1.07 -7.63
C GLY A 333 19.52 -0.40 -7.49
N ILE A 334 19.11 -1.02 -6.38
CA ILE A 334 19.33 -2.44 -6.06
C ILE A 334 18.01 -3.19 -6.31
N ASP A 335 17.58 -3.16 -7.58
CA ASP A 335 16.29 -3.69 -8.00
C ASP A 335 16.40 -4.35 -9.40
N PRO A 336 15.95 -5.60 -9.58
CA PRO A 336 15.83 -6.21 -10.91
C PRO A 336 14.98 -5.38 -11.89
N LEU A 337 13.99 -4.62 -11.41
CA LEU A 337 13.05 -3.83 -12.22
C LEU A 337 13.58 -2.44 -12.63
N MET A 338 14.75 -2.04 -12.14
CA MET A 338 15.28 -0.68 -12.33
C MET A 338 15.31 -0.25 -13.82
N SER A 339 15.84 -1.10 -14.70
CA SER A 339 15.97 -0.77 -16.13
C SER A 339 14.62 -0.64 -16.82
N GLU A 340 13.65 -1.49 -16.50
CA GLU A 340 12.33 -1.45 -17.15
C GLU A 340 11.48 -0.28 -16.66
N GLY A 341 11.55 0.09 -15.37
CA GLY A 341 10.91 1.30 -14.85
C GLY A 341 11.43 2.57 -15.53
N LYS A 342 12.76 2.69 -15.71
CA LYS A 342 13.38 3.79 -16.47
C LYS A 342 12.98 3.78 -17.94
N ALA A 343 13.00 2.61 -18.58
CA ALA A 343 12.61 2.49 -19.98
C ALA A 343 11.15 2.91 -20.23
N TYR A 344 10.24 2.64 -19.29
CA TYR A 344 8.86 3.10 -19.40
C TYR A 344 8.74 4.62 -19.20
N ALA A 345 9.49 5.19 -18.24
CA ALA A 345 9.57 6.65 -18.07
C ALA A 345 10.06 7.35 -19.35
N ASP A 346 11.10 6.80 -19.99
CA ASP A 346 11.64 7.33 -21.25
C ASP A 346 10.64 7.21 -22.40
N LYS A 347 9.90 6.10 -22.46
CA LYS A 347 8.84 5.90 -23.45
C LYS A 347 7.71 6.91 -23.31
N LEU A 348 7.27 7.21 -22.08
CA LEU A 348 6.27 8.24 -21.80
C LEU A 348 6.77 9.62 -22.23
N GLN A 349 8.00 9.96 -21.86
CA GLN A 349 8.61 11.24 -22.23
C GLN A 349 8.75 11.40 -23.75
N ALA A 350 9.19 10.35 -24.46
CA ALA A 350 9.28 10.33 -25.92
C ALA A 350 7.92 10.49 -26.62
N ALA A 351 6.83 10.09 -25.96
CA ALA A 351 5.46 10.29 -26.44
C ALA A 351 4.87 11.67 -26.07
N GLY A 352 5.65 12.54 -25.43
CA GLY A 352 5.24 13.88 -25.02
C GLY A 352 4.45 13.94 -23.70
N VAL A 353 4.44 12.86 -22.90
CA VAL A 353 3.85 12.87 -21.56
C VAL A 353 4.82 13.57 -20.60
N PRO A 354 4.38 14.50 -19.73
CA PRO A 354 5.23 15.06 -18.69
C PRO A 354 5.64 13.96 -17.69
N VAL A 355 6.94 13.80 -17.47
CA VAL A 355 7.50 12.75 -16.59
C VAL A 355 8.50 13.36 -15.61
N LYS A 356 8.36 13.01 -14.33
CA LYS A 356 9.40 13.15 -13.31
C LYS A 356 9.94 11.77 -12.98
N TYR A 357 11.22 11.51 -13.27
CA TYR A 357 11.90 10.29 -12.86
C TYR A 357 12.89 10.59 -11.72
N GLN A 358 12.93 9.72 -10.71
CA GLN A 358 13.91 9.77 -9.63
C GLN A 358 14.39 8.35 -9.29
N LEU A 359 15.71 8.14 -9.28
CA LEU A 359 16.35 6.91 -8.85
C LEU A 359 16.97 7.12 -7.46
N TYR A 360 16.86 6.12 -6.59
CA TYR A 360 17.54 6.04 -5.30
C TYR A 360 18.52 4.86 -5.34
N ASP A 361 19.82 5.13 -5.46
CA ASP A 361 20.82 4.16 -5.90
C ASP A 361 21.17 3.06 -4.87
N ASN A 362 20.99 3.34 -3.59
CA ASN A 362 21.49 2.56 -2.46
C ASN A 362 20.38 1.83 -1.68
N VAL A 363 19.15 1.81 -2.20
CA VAL A 363 18.00 1.10 -1.62
C VAL A 363 17.55 -0.05 -2.51
N THR A 364 16.86 -1.02 -1.90
CA THR A 364 16.33 -2.19 -2.59
C THR A 364 14.89 -1.99 -3.06
N HIS A 365 14.36 -2.96 -3.81
CA HIS A 365 12.91 -3.09 -3.99
C HIS A 365 12.19 -3.13 -2.62
N GLU A 366 10.95 -2.65 -2.55
CA GLU A 366 10.13 -2.51 -1.32
C GLU A 366 10.59 -1.43 -0.31
N PHE A 367 11.52 -0.54 -0.65
CA PHE A 367 11.98 0.49 0.31
C PHE A 367 10.95 1.58 0.64
N PHE A 368 9.97 1.81 -0.25
CA PHE A 368 9.22 3.07 -0.29
C PHE A 368 8.41 3.35 0.98
N GLY A 369 7.76 2.34 1.56
CA GLY A 369 6.95 2.48 2.77
C GLY A 369 7.73 2.51 4.09
N MET A 370 9.04 2.76 4.04
CA MET A 370 9.96 2.69 5.19
C MET A 370 10.50 4.07 5.61
N GLY A 371 9.82 5.17 5.28
CA GLY A 371 10.28 6.53 5.54
C GLY A 371 10.61 6.86 7.01
N ALA A 372 10.08 6.09 7.97
CA ALA A 372 10.42 6.26 9.39
C ALA A 372 11.87 5.88 9.74
N ILE A 373 12.49 5.00 8.95
CA ILE A 373 13.83 4.45 9.24
C ILE A 373 14.81 4.51 8.06
N ILE A 374 14.34 4.77 6.84
CA ILE A 374 15.18 4.91 5.64
C ILE A 374 15.05 6.34 5.09
N PRO A 375 16.10 7.17 5.16
CA PRO A 375 16.06 8.55 4.66
C PRO A 375 15.65 8.66 3.18
N GLU A 376 16.12 7.76 2.34
CA GLU A 376 15.77 7.71 0.91
C GLU A 376 14.28 7.41 0.70
N ALA A 377 13.68 6.57 1.53
CA ALA A 377 12.24 6.30 1.51
C ALA A 377 11.44 7.56 1.87
N MET A 378 11.85 8.27 2.93
CA MET A 378 11.20 9.53 3.33
C MET A 378 11.26 10.58 2.21
N GLN A 379 12.43 10.73 1.56
CA GLN A 379 12.60 11.62 0.42
C GLN A 379 11.72 11.21 -0.77
N ALA A 380 11.60 9.91 -1.04
CA ALA A 380 10.76 9.38 -2.11
C ALA A 380 9.27 9.63 -1.83
N GLU A 381 8.81 9.42 -0.60
CA GLU A 381 7.45 9.72 -0.15
C GLU A 381 7.13 11.22 -0.28
N GLU A 382 8.08 12.09 0.09
CA GLU A 382 7.92 13.55 -0.03
C GLU A 382 7.82 14.01 -1.47
N LEU A 383 8.70 13.51 -2.35
CA LEU A 383 8.63 13.76 -3.79
C LEU A 383 7.28 13.30 -4.35
N ALA A 384 6.88 12.08 -4.04
CA ALA A 384 5.62 11.49 -4.52
C ALA A 384 4.39 12.30 -4.07
N ALA A 385 4.31 12.64 -2.79
CA ALA A 385 3.23 13.43 -2.23
C ALA A 385 3.20 14.86 -2.80
N GLY A 386 4.37 15.47 -3.01
CA GLY A 386 4.49 16.79 -3.63
C GLY A 386 3.96 16.82 -5.06
N GLU A 387 4.33 15.85 -5.89
CA GLU A 387 3.85 15.76 -7.27
C GLU A 387 2.35 15.44 -7.34
N LEU A 388 1.84 14.57 -6.45
CA LEU A 388 0.39 14.33 -6.32
C LEU A 388 -0.36 15.62 -5.95
N LYS A 389 0.11 16.35 -4.95
CA LYS A 389 -0.51 17.61 -4.50
C LYS A 389 -0.53 18.66 -5.61
N LYS A 390 0.56 18.76 -6.37
CA LYS A 390 0.67 19.67 -7.53
C LYS A 390 -0.33 19.29 -8.63
N ALA A 391 -0.39 18.01 -9.00
CA ALA A 391 -1.27 17.53 -10.07
C ALA A 391 -2.77 17.58 -9.70
N LEU A 392 -3.07 17.52 -8.41
CA LEU A 392 -4.43 17.49 -7.86
C LEU A 392 -4.86 18.81 -7.21
N ALA A 393 -4.13 19.90 -7.43
CA ALA A 393 -4.54 21.23 -7.01
C ALA A 393 -5.89 21.61 -7.64
N ALA A 394 -6.70 22.38 -6.91
CA ALA A 394 -7.90 22.98 -7.50
C ALA A 394 -7.48 23.91 -8.64
N GLN A 395 -8.14 23.77 -9.80
CA GLN A 395 -7.95 24.65 -10.95
C GLN A 395 -8.89 25.85 -10.88
#